data_AF-A0A8I1XRG5-F1
#
_entry.id   AF-A0A8I1XRG5-F1
#
_cell.length_a   1.000
_cell.length_b   1.000
_cell.length_c   1.000
_cell.angle_alpha   90.00
_cell.angle_beta   90.00
_cell.angle_gamma   90.00
#
_symmetry.space_group_name_H-M   'P 1'
#
loop_
_entity.id
_entity.type
_entity.pdbx_description
1 polymer ?
#
loop_
_entity_poly.entity_id
_entity_poly.type
_entity_poly.pdbx_seq_one_letter_code
_entity_poly.pdbx_strand_id
1 'polypeptide(L)'
;MKNPAFPVVGYFSAHSGKAPPLHFLDDGASLEIVPNCSVMVNESNAHLATGLAGLGLIHTLDFMVRPAIERGALVPVLQGWRPAPLDVFIAYAPSRQLSTKVRVFIEWVSEIYARIGRTPSPVER
;
A
#
# COMPACT_ATOMS: atom_id res chain seq x y z
N MET A 1 4.36 23.29 24.47
CA MET A 1 4.82 22.95 23.11
C MET A 1 3.62 22.36 22.37
N LYS A 2 3.04 23.08 21.41
CA LYS A 2 1.90 22.55 20.63
C LYS A 2 2.44 21.38 19.80
N ASN A 3 1.87 20.19 20.00
CA ASN A 3 2.16 19.03 19.15
C ASN A 3 1.78 19.42 17.71
N PRO A 4 2.71 19.48 16.75
CA PRO A 4 2.34 19.76 15.36
C PRO A 4 1.50 18.58 14.88
N ALA A 5 0.19 18.78 14.78
CA ALA A 5 -0.69 17.82 14.12
C ALA A 5 -0.39 17.91 12.63
N PHE A 6 0.34 16.93 12.10
CA PHE A 6 0.50 16.79 10.66
C PHE A 6 -0.85 16.36 10.06
N PRO A 7 -1.39 17.07 9.06
CA PRO A 7 -2.59 16.63 8.38
C PRO A 7 -2.35 15.26 7.74
N VAL A 8 -3.37 14.41 7.73
CA VAL A 8 -3.32 13.10 7.08
C VAL A 8 -4.23 13.14 5.86
N VAL A 9 -3.73 12.60 4.75
CA VAL A 9 -4.55 12.36 3.56
C VAL A 9 -5.02 10.92 3.58
N GLY A 10 -6.34 10.75 3.65
CA GLY A 10 -6.98 9.44 3.73
C GLY A 10 -7.20 8.81 2.36
N TYR A 11 -7.26 7.49 2.36
CA TYR A 11 -7.66 6.69 1.22
C TYR A 11 -8.99 5.99 1.54
N PHE A 12 -9.97 6.03 0.63
CA PHE A 12 -11.22 5.27 0.77
C PHE A 12 -11.45 4.32 -0.39
N SER A 13 -12.19 3.25 -0.14
CA SER A 13 -12.60 2.33 -1.18
C SER A 13 -13.62 3.00 -2.10
N ALA A 14 -13.31 3.08 -3.40
CA ALA A 14 -14.26 3.52 -4.42
C ALA A 14 -15.51 2.61 -4.48
N HIS A 15 -15.39 1.35 -4.06
CA HIS A 15 -16.50 0.38 -4.08
C HIS A 15 -17.43 0.53 -2.88
N SER A 16 -16.89 0.65 -1.66
CA SER A 16 -17.70 0.67 -0.42
C SER A 16 -17.87 2.04 0.21
N GLY A 17 -17.14 3.05 -0.27
CA GLY A 17 -17.08 4.39 0.34
C GLY A 17 -16.36 4.44 1.69
N LYS A 18 -15.92 3.29 2.22
CA LYS A 18 -15.30 3.21 3.55
C LYS A 18 -13.82 3.54 3.48
N ALA A 19 -13.36 4.31 4.45
CA ALA A 19 -11.95 4.54 4.74
C ALA A 19 -11.49 3.47 5.75
N PRO A 20 -10.64 2.50 5.36
CA PRO A 20 -10.06 1.59 6.33
C PRO A 20 -9.14 2.35 7.30
N PRO A 21 -8.95 1.85 8.54
CA PRO A 21 -7.94 2.40 9.43
C PRO A 21 -6.55 2.26 8.82
N LEU A 22 -5.62 3.09 9.29
CA LEU A 22 -4.20 2.89 9.04
C LEU A 22 -3.70 1.75 9.93
N HIS A 23 -3.11 0.73 9.32
CA HIS A 23 -2.53 -0.41 10.03
C HIS A 23 -1.03 -0.20 10.28
N PHE A 24 -0.61 -0.48 11.51
CA PHE A 24 0.78 -0.43 11.95
C PHE A 24 1.11 -1.69 12.76
N LEU A 25 2.39 -2.01 12.89
CA LEU A 25 2.87 -3.06 13.79
C LEU A 25 3.84 -2.46 14.81
N ASP A 26 3.52 -2.53 16.10
CA ASP A 26 4.37 -2.09 17.20
C ASP A 26 4.85 -3.30 18.00
N ASP A 27 6.12 -3.66 17.86
CA ASP A 27 6.72 -4.86 18.48
C ASP A 27 5.89 -6.15 18.27
N GLY A 28 5.35 -6.32 17.06
CA GLY A 28 4.50 -7.45 16.68
C GLY A 28 3.02 -7.31 17.07
N ALA A 29 2.64 -6.28 17.84
CA ALA A 29 1.26 -5.96 18.12
C ALA A 29 0.63 -5.12 17.00
N SER A 30 -0.55 -5.52 16.52
CA SER A 30 -1.29 -4.75 15.53
C SER A 30 -1.88 -3.49 16.15
N LEU A 31 -1.66 -2.35 15.49
CA LEU A 31 -2.22 -1.06 15.86
C LEU A 31 -3.04 -0.50 14.69
N GLU A 32 -4.27 -0.11 14.97
CA GLU A 32 -5.17 0.52 14.01
C GLU A 32 -5.44 1.98 14.41
N ILE A 33 -5.20 2.91 13.48
CA ILE A 33 -5.45 4.33 13.69
C ILE A 33 -6.48 4.81 12.69
N VAL A 34 -7.56 5.42 13.16
CA VAL A 34 -8.53 6.14 12.32
C VAL A 34 -8.21 7.64 12.40
N PRO A 35 -7.45 8.19 11.44
CA PRO A 35 -7.11 9.61 11.46
C PRO A 35 -8.29 10.48 11.07
N ASN A 36 -8.31 11.72 11.58
CA ASN A 36 -9.13 12.76 10.97
C ASN A 36 -8.42 13.26 9.71
N CYS A 37 -8.98 12.97 8.53
CA CYS A 37 -8.36 13.30 7.26
C CYS A 37 -8.82 14.66 6.74
N SER A 38 -7.88 15.51 6.33
CA SER A 38 -8.19 16.81 5.70
C SER A 38 -8.61 16.66 4.23
N VAL A 39 -8.09 15.63 3.57
CA VAL A 39 -8.37 15.27 2.18
C VAL A 39 -8.57 13.76 2.11
N MET A 40 -9.50 13.32 1.26
CA MET A 40 -9.82 11.92 1.02
C MET A 40 -9.72 11.64 -0.48
N VAL A 41 -8.99 10.58 -0.85
CA VAL A 41 -8.87 10.10 -2.23
C VAL A 41 -9.15 8.61 -2.30
N ASN A 42 -9.41 8.08 -3.50
CA ASN A 42 -9.70 6.66 -3.71
C ASN A 42 -8.89 6.04 -4.85
N GLU A 43 -7.81 6.71 -5.25
CA GLU A 43 -6.93 6.29 -6.33
C GLU A 43 -5.47 6.53 -5.90
N SER A 44 -4.61 5.55 -6.18
CA SER A 44 -3.27 5.47 -5.61
C SER A 44 -2.32 6.56 -6.13
N ASN A 45 -2.41 6.92 -7.42
CA ASN A 45 -1.60 8.01 -7.97
C ASN A 45 -2.03 9.37 -7.42
N ALA A 46 -3.34 9.59 -7.22
CA ALA A 46 -3.86 10.76 -6.55
C ALA A 46 -3.37 10.84 -5.09
N HIS A 47 -3.31 9.70 -4.39
CA HIS A 47 -2.76 9.65 -3.03
C HIS A 47 -1.28 10.03 -3.00
N LEU A 48 -0.46 9.48 -3.90
CA LEU A 48 0.94 9.89 -4.04
C LEU A 48 1.07 11.40 -4.36
N ALA A 49 0.25 11.89 -5.30
CA ALA A 49 0.27 13.30 -5.71
C ALA A 49 -0.03 14.25 -4.55
N THR A 50 -0.94 13.88 -3.64
CA THR A 50 -1.24 14.69 -2.45
C THR A 50 -0.04 14.80 -1.51
N GLY A 51 0.73 13.71 -1.32
CA GLY A 51 1.95 13.74 -0.53
C GLY A 51 3.03 14.59 -1.18
N LEU A 52 3.21 14.46 -2.51
CA LEU A 52 4.16 15.28 -3.27
C LEU A 52 3.79 16.78 -3.28
N ALA A 53 2.51 17.10 -3.20
CA ALA A 53 2.00 18.46 -3.09
C ALA A 53 2.08 19.02 -1.65
N GLY A 54 2.53 18.23 -0.67
CA GLY A 54 2.66 18.66 0.72
C GLY A 54 1.33 18.78 1.47
N LEU A 55 0.27 18.09 1.02
CA LEU A 55 -1.05 18.18 1.64
C LEU A 55 -1.17 17.38 2.95
N GLY A 56 -0.20 16.52 3.25
CA GLY A 56 -0.13 15.79 4.50
C GLY A 56 0.65 14.48 4.43
N LEU A 57 0.57 13.72 5.51
CA LEU A 57 1.07 12.35 5.59
C LEU A 57 0.21 11.44 4.72
N ILE A 58 0.87 10.55 3.96
CA ILE A 58 0.23 9.50 3.18
C ILE A 58 0.71 8.14 3.70
N HIS A 59 -0.22 7.19 3.82
CA HIS A 59 0.10 5.80 4.12
C HIS A 59 -0.25 4.96 2.89
N THR A 60 0.78 4.55 2.14
CA THR A 60 0.62 3.97 0.80
C THR A 60 1.70 2.92 0.50
N LEU A 61 1.67 2.36 -0.70
CA LEU A 61 2.52 1.26 -1.14
C LEU A 61 3.97 1.72 -1.35
N ASP A 62 4.91 1.00 -0.73
CA ASP A 62 6.35 1.32 -0.73
C ASP A 62 6.92 1.49 -2.15
N PHE A 63 6.55 0.62 -3.10
CA PHE A 63 7.05 0.69 -4.46
C PHE A 63 6.63 1.98 -5.20
N MET A 64 5.49 2.58 -4.84
CA MET A 64 5.02 3.81 -5.48
C MET A 64 5.79 5.04 -5.01
N VAL A 65 6.17 5.06 -3.73
CA VAL A 65 6.86 6.21 -3.11
C VAL A 65 8.37 6.13 -3.24
N ARG A 66 8.93 4.95 -3.49
CA ARG A 66 10.38 4.71 -3.57
C ARG A 66 11.12 5.72 -4.45
N PRO A 67 10.72 5.99 -5.72
CA PRO A 67 11.41 6.97 -6.55
C PRO A 67 11.36 8.39 -5.97
N ALA A 68 10.26 8.75 -5.30
CA ALA A 68 10.09 10.04 -4.66
C ALA A 68 10.93 10.19 -3.37
N ILE A 69 11.12 9.10 -2.63
CA ILE A 69 12.00 9.05 -1.47
C ILE A 69 13.47 9.15 -1.90
N GLU A 70 13.87 8.39 -2.92
CA GLU A 70 15.27 8.37 -3.42
C GLU A 70 15.73 9.75 -3.90
N ARG A 71 14.84 10.55 -4.48
CA ARG A 71 15.10 11.94 -4.90
C ARG A 71 14.87 12.99 -3.81
N GLY A 72 14.58 12.57 -2.57
CA GLY A 72 14.34 13.46 -1.43
C GLY A 72 13.05 14.28 -1.47
N ALA A 73 12.11 13.96 -2.37
CA ALA A 73 10.82 14.64 -2.47
C ALA A 73 9.80 14.16 -1.41
N LEU A 74 10.00 12.95 -0.88
CA LEU A 74 9.26 12.42 0.26
C LEU A 74 10.25 11.92 1.32
N VAL A 75 9.86 12.05 2.58
CA VAL A 75 10.65 11.55 3.72
C VAL A 75 9.88 10.41 4.38
N PRO A 76 10.47 9.20 4.48
CA PRO A 76 9.83 8.10 5.19
C PRO A 76 9.78 8.40 6.68
N VAL A 77 8.60 8.24 7.28
CA VAL A 77 8.36 8.37 8.72
C VAL A 77 7.78 7.07 9.27
N LEU A 78 7.74 6.94 10.60
CA LEU A 78 7.10 5.80 11.27
C LEU A 78 7.65 4.42 10.83
N GLN A 79 8.92 4.36 10.40
CA GLN A 79 9.50 3.17 9.77
C GLN A 79 9.61 1.96 10.71
N GLY A 80 9.69 2.21 12.02
CA GLY A 80 9.66 1.15 13.05
C GLY A 80 8.30 0.48 13.20
N TRP A 81 7.25 1.06 12.61
CA TRP A 81 5.86 0.60 12.75
C TRP A 81 5.25 0.04 11.45
N ARG A 82 6.10 -0.34 10.49
CA ARG A 82 5.65 -0.82 9.17
C ARG A 82 4.67 -2.01 9.32
N PRO A 83 3.54 -2.00 8.62
CA PRO A 83 2.64 -3.16 8.60
C PRO A 83 3.28 -4.36 7.91
N ALA A 84 2.63 -5.52 8.03
CA ALA A 84 3.03 -6.71 7.28
C ALA A 84 3.00 -6.42 5.77
N PRO A 85 3.88 -7.06 4.97
CA PRO A 85 3.84 -6.96 3.52
C PRO A 85 2.47 -7.32 2.96
N LEU A 86 2.05 -6.60 1.93
CA LEU A 86 0.82 -6.92 1.20
C LEU A 86 1.10 -8.00 0.15
N ASP A 87 0.26 -9.02 0.15
CA ASP A 87 0.29 -10.07 -0.86
C ASP A 87 -0.29 -9.58 -2.19
N VAL A 88 0.34 -9.99 -3.30
CA VAL A 88 -0.11 -9.69 -4.66
C VAL A 88 -0.71 -10.95 -5.28
N PHE A 89 -1.96 -10.84 -5.73
CA PHE A 89 -2.72 -11.96 -6.29
C PHE A 89 -3.03 -11.74 -7.76
N ILE A 90 -3.09 -12.84 -8.53
CA ILE A 90 -3.64 -12.85 -9.88
C ILE A 90 -5.06 -13.42 -9.79
N ALA A 91 -6.06 -12.58 -10.05
CA ALA A 91 -7.46 -12.98 -10.06
C ALA A 91 -7.93 -13.26 -11.49
N TYR A 92 -8.64 -14.37 -11.67
CA TYR A 92 -9.28 -14.74 -12.94
C TYR A 92 -10.58 -15.48 -12.67
N ALA A 93 -11.52 -15.43 -13.62
CA ALA A 93 -12.80 -16.12 -13.49
C ALA A 93 -12.57 -17.64 -13.39
N PRO A 94 -13.29 -18.35 -12.51
CA PRO A 94 -13.23 -19.81 -12.44
C PRO A 94 -13.78 -20.41 -13.74
N SER A 95 -12.91 -20.70 -14.72
CA SER A 95 -13.28 -21.43 -15.93
C SER A 95 -12.88 -22.89 -15.81
N ARG A 96 -13.63 -23.79 -16.44
CA ARG A 96 -13.37 -25.23 -16.41
C ARG A 96 -11.98 -25.59 -16.97
N GLN A 97 -11.45 -24.76 -17.88
CA GLN A 97 -10.05 -24.79 -18.31
C GLN A 97 -9.57 -23.35 -18.53
N LEU A 98 -8.43 -22.98 -17.93
CA LEU A 98 -7.72 -21.74 -18.22
C LEU A 98 -7.20 -21.78 -19.66
N SER A 99 -7.42 -20.71 -20.42
CA SER A 99 -6.84 -20.61 -21.76
C SER A 99 -5.31 -20.64 -21.70
N THR A 100 -4.68 -21.19 -22.74
CA THR A 100 -3.21 -21.23 -22.86
C THR A 100 -2.59 -19.84 -22.72
N LYS A 101 -3.23 -18.80 -23.29
CA LYS A 101 -2.76 -17.41 -23.18
C LYS A 101 -2.69 -16.93 -21.74
N VAL A 102 -3.72 -17.21 -20.94
CA VAL A 102 -3.74 -16.81 -19.52
C VAL A 102 -2.69 -17.59 -18.73
N ARG A 103 -2.51 -18.89 -19.02
CA ARG A 103 -1.49 -19.71 -18.34
C ARG A 103 -0.08 -19.18 -18.60
N VAL A 104 0.28 -18.95 -19.86
CA VAL A 104 1.60 -18.41 -20.24
C VAL A 104 1.82 -17.02 -19.62
N PHE A 105 0.78 -16.19 -19.57
CA PHE A 105 0.87 -14.89 -18.88
C PHE A 105 1.13 -15.05 -17.37
N ILE A 106 0.41 -15.97 -16.70
CA ILE A 106 0.59 -16.27 -15.27
C ILE A 106 2.01 -16.76 -15.00
N GLU A 107 2.52 -17.70 -15.80
CA GLU A 107 3.88 -18.22 -15.69
C GLU A 107 4.91 -17.09 -15.82
N TRP A 108 4.80 -16.29 -16.89
CA TRP A 108 5.70 -15.17 -17.15
C TRP A 108 5.69 -14.10 -16.04
N VAL A 109 4.52 -13.67 -15.57
CA VAL A 109 4.44 -12.66 -14.51
C VAL A 109 4.92 -13.21 -13.17
N SER A 110 4.70 -14.49 -12.89
CA SER A 110 5.19 -15.15 -11.67
C SER A 110 6.72 -15.16 -11.63
N GLU A 111 7.38 -15.41 -12.77
CA GLU A 111 8.84 -15.32 -12.89
C GLU A 111 9.37 -13.90 -12.62
N ILE A 112 8.66 -12.87 -13.09
CA ILE A 112 9.01 -11.47 -12.81
C ILE A 112 8.92 -11.18 -11.32
N TYR A 113 7.81 -11.54 -10.68
CA TYR A 113 7.62 -11.30 -9.25
C TYR A 113 8.59 -12.09 -8.37
N ALA A 114 8.97 -13.31 -8.78
CA ALA A 114 10.00 -14.09 -8.09
C ALA A 114 11.36 -13.37 -8.05
N ARG A 115 11.67 -12.54 -9.07
CA ARG A 115 12.93 -11.78 -9.16
C ARG A 115 12.92 -10.49 -8.33
N ILE A 116 11.75 -9.95 -8.00
CA ILE A 116 11.61 -8.69 -7.25
C ILE A 116 11.87 -8.91 -5.74
N GLY A 117 12.09 -10.16 -5.31
CA GLY A 117 12.34 -10.52 -3.92
C GLY A 117 11.03 -10.64 -3.14
N ARG A 118 10.84 -11.78 -2.46
CA ARG A 118 9.74 -11.94 -1.49
C ARG A 118 10.17 -11.35 -0.16
N THR A 119 9.35 -10.49 0.43
CA THR A 119 9.21 -10.49 1.88
C THR A 119 8.15 -11.55 2.19
N PRO A 120 8.48 -12.68 2.85
CA PRO A 120 7.52 -13.75 3.07
C PRO A 120 6.32 -13.26 3.90
N SER A 121 5.11 -13.69 3.49
CA SER A 121 3.88 -13.52 4.25
C SER A 121 3.93 -14.39 5.52
N PRO A 122 3.51 -13.89 6.70
CA PRO A 122 3.43 -14.71 7.92
C PRO A 122 2.35 -15.82 7.88
N VAL A 123 1.50 -15.84 6.83
CA VAL A 123 0.27 -16.66 6.77
C VAL A 123 0.49 -17.96 6.00
N GLU A 124 1.59 -18.66 6.26
CA GLU A 124 1.76 -20.09 5.97
C GLU A 124 2.31 -20.80 7.22
N ARG A 125 1.42 -21.09 8.18
CA ARG A 125 1.51 -22.24 9.10
C ARG A 125 0.12 -22.74 9.46
#